data_AF-A0A6P1LHE8-F1
#
_entry.id   AF-A0A6P1LHE8-F1
#
_cell.length_a   1.000
_cell.length_b   1.000
_cell.length_c   1.000
_cell.angle_alpha   90.00
_cell.angle_beta   90.00
_cell.angle_gamma   90.00
#
_symmetry.space_group_name_H-M   'P 1'
#
loop_
_entity.id
_entity.type
_entity.pdbx_description
1 polymer ?
#
loop_
_entity_poly.entity_id
_entity_poly.type
_entity_poly.pdbx_seq_one_letter_code
_entity_poly.pdbx_strand_id
1 'polypeptide(L)'
;MKNKKIVLCEVVEINNNYIKISYNDKIYRCYSNYISDYPVDLFKYFTIGNKYKFLLKEGMIFSYKDIRPKLLKNKKKPTPTISGVKNLERHLLEIIKKLE
;
A
#
# COMPACT_ATOMS: atom_id res chain seq x y z
N MET A 1 -7.16 6.26 -27.04
CA MET A 1 -7.44 6.32 -25.58
C MET A 1 -7.55 4.89 -25.06
N LYS A 2 -6.63 4.41 -24.23
CA LYS A 2 -6.67 3.04 -23.68
C LYS A 2 -7.87 2.91 -22.73
N ASN A 3 -8.77 1.96 -22.99
CA ASN A 3 -10.02 1.73 -22.26
C ASN A 3 -9.75 1.40 -20.78
N LYS A 4 -9.68 2.43 -19.94
CA LYS A 4 -9.61 2.32 -18.49
C LYS A 4 -11.04 2.16 -17.97
N LYS A 5 -11.46 0.93 -17.63
CA LYS A 5 -12.79 0.66 -17.06
C LYS A 5 -12.67 0.55 -15.55
N ILE A 6 -13.40 1.37 -14.80
CA ILE A 6 -13.54 1.18 -13.35
C ILE A 6 -14.64 0.14 -13.11
N VAL A 7 -14.31 -0.88 -12.34
CA VAL A 7 -15.21 -2.00 -12.02
C VAL A 7 -15.31 -2.18 -10.51
N LEU A 8 -16.42 -2.74 -10.04
CA LEU A 8 -16.61 -3.09 -8.64
C LEU A 8 -16.37 -4.59 -8.47
N CYS A 9 -15.46 -4.96 -7.57
CA CYS A 9 -15.06 -6.34 -7.35
C CYS A 9 -15.15 -6.68 -5.86
N GLU A 10 -15.59 -7.89 -5.55
CA GLU A 10 -15.67 -8.39 -4.17
C GLU A 10 -14.38 -9.09 -3.77
N VAL A 11 -13.86 -8.84 -2.58
CA VAL A 11 -12.67 -9.53 -2.07
C VAL A 11 -13.09 -10.89 -1.52
N VAL A 12 -12.56 -11.97 -2.08
CA VAL A 12 -12.91 -13.34 -1.65
C VAL A 12 -11.83 -13.97 -0.80
N GLU A 13 -10.57 -13.53 -0.91
CA GLU A 13 -9.45 -14.04 -0.12
C GLU A 13 -8.36 -12.96 -0.03
N ILE A 14 -7.67 -12.92 1.11
CA ILE A 14 -6.52 -12.03 1.32
C ILE A 14 -5.31 -12.90 1.69
N ASN A 15 -4.21 -12.68 0.99
CA ASN A 15 -2.90 -13.23 1.31
C ASN A 15 -1.93 -12.05 1.57
N ASN A 16 -0.70 -12.33 2.02
CA ASN A 16 0.32 -11.30 2.23
C ASN A 16 0.74 -10.61 0.92
N ASN A 17 0.71 -11.32 -0.21
CA ASN A 17 1.26 -10.83 -1.48
C ASN A 17 0.20 -10.51 -2.55
N TYR A 18 -1.05 -10.92 -2.35
CA TYR A 18 -2.14 -10.66 -3.28
C TYR A 18 -3.49 -10.75 -2.56
N ILE A 19 -4.53 -10.23 -3.20
CA ILE A 19 -5.93 -10.53 -2.88
C ILE A 19 -6.56 -11.29 -4.04
N LYS A 20 -7.53 -12.16 -3.75
CA LYS A 20 -8.43 -12.69 -4.77
C LYS A 20 -9.68 -11.84 -4.79
N ILE A 21 -10.14 -11.50 -5.99
CA ILE A 21 -11.35 -10.72 -6.21
C ILE A 21 -12.28 -11.45 -7.17
N SER A 22 -13.59 -11.35 -6.91
CA SER A 22 -14.64 -11.82 -7.81
C SER A 22 -15.09 -10.69 -8.73
N TYR A 23 -15.12 -10.99 -10.03
CA TYR A 23 -15.65 -10.12 -11.09
C TYR A 23 -16.29 -10.97 -12.19
N ASN A 24 -17.56 -10.72 -12.53
CA ASN A 24 -18.34 -11.50 -13.51
C ASN A 24 -18.24 -13.01 -13.27
N ASP A 25 -18.50 -13.44 -12.03
CA ASP A 25 -18.49 -14.86 -11.58
C ASP A 25 -17.15 -15.60 -11.78
N LYS A 26 -16.07 -14.85 -12.00
CA LYS A 26 -14.71 -15.36 -12.11
C LYS A 26 -13.83 -14.76 -11.03
N ILE A 27 -12.88 -15.56 -10.55
CA ILE A 27 -11.92 -15.15 -9.53
C ILE A 27 -10.61 -14.75 -10.19
N TYR A 28 -10.10 -13.57 -9.83
CA TYR A 28 -8.83 -13.03 -10.32
C TYR A 28 -7.90 -12.74 -9.14
N ARG A 29 -6.59 -12.86 -9.37
CA ARG A 29 -5.56 -12.45 -8.40
C ARG A 29 -5.13 -11.01 -8.70
N CYS A 30 -5.23 -10.14 -7.70
CA CYS A 30 -4.66 -8.81 -7.72
C CYS A 30 -3.44 -8.78 -6.79
N TYR A 31 -2.25 -8.76 -7.38
CA TYR A 31 -0.99 -8.73 -6.62
C TYR A 31 -0.76 -7.39 -5.94
N SER A 32 -0.02 -7.41 -4.83
CA SER A 32 0.25 -6.24 -3.98
C SER A 32 0.86 -5.06 -4.74
N ASN A 33 1.68 -5.32 -5.77
CA ASN A 33 2.26 -4.30 -6.65
C ASN A 33 1.21 -3.55 -7.49
N TYR A 34 0.03 -4.11 -7.73
CA TYR A 34 -1.10 -3.43 -8.37
C TYR A 34 -2.01 -2.70 -7.36
N ILE A 35 -1.75 -2.90 -6.07
CA ILE A 35 -2.47 -2.29 -4.95
C ILE A 35 -1.70 -1.09 -4.38
N SER A 36 -0.37 -1.20 -4.31
CA SER A 36 0.54 -0.20 -3.75
C SER A 36 1.94 -0.34 -4.37
N ASP A 37 2.66 0.77 -4.52
CA ASP A 37 4.08 0.75 -4.90
C ASP A 37 5.00 0.48 -3.69
N TYR A 38 4.46 0.55 -2.48
CA TYR A 38 5.17 0.26 -1.23
C TYR A 38 4.68 -1.05 -0.59
N PRO A 39 5.53 -1.73 0.20
CA PRO A 39 5.10 -2.85 1.03
C PRO A 39 3.94 -2.41 1.94
N VAL A 40 2.82 -3.12 1.84
CA VAL A 40 1.58 -2.84 2.58
C VAL A 40 1.02 -4.13 3.16
N ASP A 41 0.44 -4.01 4.34
CA ASP A 41 -0.35 -5.07 4.95
C ASP A 41 -1.76 -5.07 4.35
N LEU A 42 -2.04 -6.02 3.46
CA LEU A 42 -3.29 -6.08 2.72
C LEU A 42 -4.52 -6.26 3.62
N PHE A 43 -4.36 -6.89 4.79
CA PHE A 43 -5.44 -7.10 5.76
C PHE A 43 -5.92 -5.80 6.41
N LYS A 44 -5.09 -4.74 6.41
CA LYS A 44 -5.50 -3.42 6.90
C LYS A 44 -6.32 -2.60 5.90
N TYR A 45 -6.25 -2.96 4.62
CA TYR A 45 -6.86 -2.18 3.54
C TYR A 45 -8.08 -2.86 2.92
N PHE A 46 -8.16 -4.18 3.03
CA PHE A 46 -9.23 -4.99 2.47
C PHE A 46 -9.87 -5.85 3.54
N THR A 47 -11.16 -6.12 3.33
CA THR A 47 -11.95 -7.02 4.15
C THR A 47 -12.60 -8.03 3.23
N ILE A 48 -12.53 -9.31 3.58
CA ILE A 48 -13.17 -10.39 2.81
C ILE A 48 -14.71 -10.17 2.82
N GLY A 49 -15.36 -10.40 1.69
CA GLY A 49 -16.78 -10.15 1.44
C GLY A 49 -17.11 -8.71 1.03
N ASN A 50 -16.20 -7.75 1.22
CA ASN A 50 -16.44 -6.36 0.86
C ASN A 50 -16.11 -6.07 -0.61
N LYS A 51 -16.86 -5.13 -1.19
CA LYS A 51 -16.70 -4.68 -2.57
C LYS A 51 -15.86 -3.41 -2.66
N TYR A 52 -14.88 -3.42 -3.54
CA TYR A 52 -13.97 -2.30 -3.80
C TYR A 52 -13.93 -1.98 -5.28
N LYS A 53 -13.73 -0.70 -5.60
CA LYS A 53 -13.51 -0.28 -6.99
C LYS A 53 -12.09 -0.68 -7.42
N PHE A 54 -11.92 -1.12 -8.65
CA PHE A 54 -10.62 -1.36 -9.27
C PHE A 54 -10.61 -0.77 -10.67
N LEU A 55 -9.43 -0.37 -11.14
CA LEU A 55 -9.19 -0.14 -12.56
C LEU A 55 -8.92 -1.48 -13.24
N LEU A 56 -9.80 -1.86 -14.15
CA LEU A 56 -9.57 -2.97 -15.07
C LEU A 56 -8.74 -2.47 -16.26
N LYS A 57 -7.55 -3.04 -16.41
CA LYS A 57 -6.65 -2.85 -17.55
C LYS A 57 -6.77 -4.03 -18.52
N GLU A 58 -6.20 -3.84 -19.71
CA GLU A 58 -6.01 -4.90 -20.69
C GLU A 58 -5.35 -6.14 -20.04
N GLY A 59 -5.77 -7.33 -20.47
CA GLY A 59 -5.28 -8.60 -19.90
C GLY A 59 -5.89 -8.98 -18.55
N MET A 60 -7.06 -8.42 -18.18
CA MET A 60 -7.74 -8.70 -16.90
C MET A 60 -6.88 -8.36 -15.66
N ILE A 61 -6.07 -7.32 -15.78
CA ILE A 61 -5.26 -6.81 -14.66
C ILE A 61 -6.09 -5.80 -13.88
N PHE A 62 -6.27 -6.06 -12.59
CA PHE A 62 -7.00 -5.19 -11.68
C PHE A 62 -6.01 -4.36 -10.86
N SER A 63 -6.16 -3.04 -10.87
CA SER A 63 -5.33 -2.13 -10.08
C SER A 63 -6.15 -1.27 -9.14
N TYR A 64 -5.74 -1.26 -7.88
CA TYR A 64 -6.32 -0.40 -6.85
C TYR A 64 -5.54 0.91 -6.70
N LYS A 65 -4.21 0.89 -6.83
CA LYS A 65 -3.37 2.11 -6.72
C LYS A 65 -3.71 3.17 -7.76
N ASP A 66 -4.11 2.75 -8.96
CA ASP A 66 -4.42 3.68 -10.05
C ASP A 66 -5.71 4.49 -9.83
N ILE A 67 -6.65 3.96 -9.04
CA ILE A 67 -7.86 4.70 -8.66
C ILE A 67 -7.72 5.40 -7.30
N ARG A 68 -6.87 4.88 -6.42
CA ARG A 68 -6.65 5.40 -5.07
C ARG A 68 -5.15 5.59 -4.81
N PRO A 69 -4.53 6.58 -5.46
CA PRO A 69 -3.11 6.89 -5.23
C PRO A 69 -2.84 7.37 -3.79
N LYS A 70 -3.87 7.76 -3.03
CA LYS A 70 -3.72 8.18 -1.62
C LYS A 70 -3.31 7.04 -0.67
N LEU A 71 -3.44 5.78 -1.07
CA LEU A 71 -2.90 4.64 -0.31
C LEU A 71 -1.37 4.62 -0.32
N LEU A 72 -0.74 5.35 -1.26
CA LEU A 72 0.70 5.59 -1.33
C LEU A 72 1.18 6.61 -0.28
N LYS A 73 0.29 7.34 0.40
CA LYS A 73 0.66 8.51 1.23
C LYS A 73 0.51 8.35 2.74
N ASN A 74 -0.02 7.22 3.23
CA ASN A 74 -0.16 7.01 4.67
C ASN A 74 1.02 6.24 5.28
N LYS A 75 2.18 6.89 5.26
CA LYS A 75 2.98 6.94 6.48
C LYS A 75 3.01 8.41 6.85
N LYS A 76 2.32 8.81 7.93
CA LYS A 76 2.69 10.05 8.64
C LYS A 76 4.21 10.00 8.72
N LYS A 77 4.93 10.99 8.16
CA LYS A 77 6.37 11.08 8.35
C LYS A 77 6.60 10.84 9.84
N PRO A 78 7.42 9.87 10.26
CA PRO A 78 7.63 9.64 11.68
C PRO A 78 8.06 10.97 12.28
N THR A 79 7.20 11.57 13.10
CA THR A 79 7.51 12.82 13.76
C THR A 79 8.59 12.47 14.78
N PRO A 80 9.78 13.08 14.71
CA PRO A 80 10.81 12.83 15.71
C PRO A 80 10.25 13.11 17.10
N THR A 81 10.53 12.23 18.06
CA THR A 81 10.24 12.53 19.46
C THR A 81 11.31 13.48 20.00
N ILE A 82 10.94 14.32 20.98
CA ILE A 82 11.90 15.18 21.68
C ILE A 82 13.04 14.35 22.27
N SER A 83 12.73 13.15 22.79
CA SER A 83 13.74 12.22 23.30
C SER A 83 14.68 11.70 22.21
N GLY A 84 14.15 11.39 21.03
CA GLY A 84 14.95 10.95 19.88
C GLY A 84 15.91 12.03 19.41
N VAL A 85 15.45 13.28 19.33
CA VAL A 85 16.30 14.43 18.97
C VAL A 85 17.40 14.66 20.01
N LYS A 86 17.09 14.65 21.30
CA LYS A 86 18.08 14.80 22.39
C LYS A 86 19.11 13.67 22.43
N ASN A 87 18.72 12.45 22.07
CA ASN A 87 19.66 11.33 21.98
C ASN A 87 20.61 11.50 20.79
N LEU A 88 20.09 11.94 19.64
CA LEU A 88 20.90 12.21 18.47
C LEU A 88 21.93 13.33 18.73
N GLU A 89 21.49 14.40 19.39
CA GLU A 89 22.36 15.53 19.77
C GLU A 89 23.50 15.08 20.68
N ARG A 90 23.22 14.29 21.72
CA ARG A 90 24.27 13.74 22.60
C ARG A 90 25.27 12.88 21.85
N HIS A 91 24.78 12.02 20.96
CA HIS A 91 25.64 11.12 20.20
C HIS A 91 26.54 11.88 19.22
N LEU A 92 26.04 12.96 18.61
CA LEU A 92 26.83 13.85 17.76
C LEU A 92 27.93 14.55 18.56
N LEU A 93 27.63 15.05 19.76
CA LEU A 93 28.63 15.68 20.64
C LEU A 93 29.73 14.71 21.06
N GLU A 94 29.39 13.44 21.32
CA GLU A 94 30.39 12.40 21.63
C GLU A 94 31.30 12.08 20.44
N ILE A 95 30.76 12.08 19.22
CA ILE A 95 31.55 11.86 18.00
C ILE A 95 32.52 13.03 17.80
N ILE A 96 32.06 14.27 17.93
CA ILE A 96 32.90 15.46 17.79
C ILE A 96 34.06 15.43 18.79
N LYS A 97 33.77 15.11 20.07
CA LYS A 97 34.80 14.97 21.12
C LYS A 97 35.84 13.88 20.87
N LYS A 98 35.55 12.89 20.01
CA LYS A 98 36.51 11.85 19.64
C LYS A 98 37.37 12.23 18.44
N LEU A 99 36.99 13.29 17.72
CA LEU A 99 37.69 13.81 16.54
C LEU A 99 38.63 14.97 16.89
N GLU A 100 38.43 15.60 18.06
CA GLU A 100 39.36 16.53 18.72
C GLU A 100 40.39 15.77 19.58
#